data_AF-A0A4Q0IU80-F1
#
_entry.id   AF-A0A4Q0IU80-F1
#
_cell.length_a   1.000
_cell.length_b   1.000
_cell.length_c   1.000
_cell.angle_alpha   90.00
_cell.angle_beta   90.00
_cell.angle_gamma   90.00
#
_symmetry.space_group_name_H-M   'P 1'
#
loop_
_entity.id
_entity.type
_entity.pdbx_description
1 polymer ?
#
loop_
_entity_poly.entity_id
_entity_poly.type
_entity_poly.pdbx_seq_one_letter_code
_entity_poly.pdbx_strand_id
1 'polypeptide(L)'
;MKKRITFILTAIAVMCVSSALASDYSRQSDVWSGSMMPYDFSKTETTVAWQDSLRPVYLSYTARHGARYLSSPKKIKEISDALHKAESEGMLTADGERFLDMMRRISARTDGRWGLLSEVGVNEEARLGADMAAMLPGLFKKGRMESKSTYVPRVIMTMYQFLHALEIPNSRLELYASSGRQNDSLLRCFVADTAYASYRDNGVWKPVYEKYLESHVSDAPARRLFKAGYEKDAQRLRHLAMSMYGLLQANLASGLPAVTTEFMSEREYRSCWLASNVLHYLRNNINPLSGLAGRATEPLLRQIISDADSALSSSGEIKAHGYFGHAETLLPLFSLMRLPGCYVMTDDFETLADRWQVQEITPLGANLAMILLKSPSGGIYVSVRLNGCNVCPLPGKGAVVKWEELKQYWEDIMSEQNRGSSTLLESVCLR
;
A
#
# COMPACT_ATOMS: atom_id res chain seq x y z
N MET A 1 -35.09 -80.37 -11.44
CA MET A 1 -34.94 -79.56 -12.67
C MET A 1 -34.98 -78.08 -12.30
N LYS A 2 -33.81 -77.42 -12.20
CA LYS A 2 -33.68 -75.99 -11.86
C LYS A 2 -33.38 -75.21 -13.14
N LYS A 3 -34.25 -74.29 -13.55
CA LYS A 3 -33.95 -73.29 -14.59
C LYS A 3 -33.54 -71.99 -13.90
N ARG A 4 -32.28 -71.59 -14.08
CA ARG A 4 -31.74 -70.29 -13.69
C ARG A 4 -32.07 -69.29 -14.81
N ILE A 5 -32.76 -68.21 -14.48
CA ILE A 5 -32.93 -67.05 -15.35
C ILE A 5 -31.96 -65.99 -14.84
N THR A 6 -30.96 -65.68 -15.65
CA THR A 6 -29.98 -64.62 -15.39
C THR A 6 -30.53 -63.31 -15.95
N PHE A 7 -30.85 -62.36 -15.08
CA PHE A 7 -31.16 -60.97 -15.48
C PHE A 7 -29.85 -60.21 -15.69
N ILE A 8 -29.61 -59.74 -16.92
CA ILE A 8 -28.53 -58.82 -17.25
C ILE A 8 -29.04 -57.39 -16.99
N LEU A 9 -28.48 -56.74 -15.98
CA LEU A 9 -28.70 -55.32 -15.69
C LEU A 9 -27.70 -54.50 -16.52
N THR A 10 -28.19 -53.84 -17.56
CA THR A 10 -27.42 -52.89 -18.36
C THR A 10 -27.39 -51.54 -17.63
N ALA A 11 -26.28 -51.20 -16.98
CA ALA A 11 -26.06 -49.89 -16.38
C ALA A 11 -25.69 -48.88 -17.47
N ILE A 12 -26.61 -47.97 -17.80
CA ILE A 12 -26.33 -46.80 -18.65
C ILE A 12 -25.71 -45.73 -17.75
N ALA A 13 -24.40 -45.58 -17.83
CA ALA A 13 -23.69 -44.47 -17.20
C ALA A 13 -23.95 -43.19 -18.01
N VAL A 14 -24.85 -42.34 -17.53
CA VAL A 14 -25.00 -40.97 -18.03
C VAL A 14 -23.80 -40.17 -17.49
N MET A 15 -22.75 -40.04 -18.30
CA MET A 15 -21.70 -39.04 -18.08
C MET A 15 -22.31 -37.67 -18.35
N CYS A 16 -22.71 -36.95 -17.30
CA CYS A 16 -22.90 -35.51 -17.37
C CYS A 16 -21.52 -34.86 -17.57
N VAL A 17 -21.11 -34.71 -18.84
CA VAL A 17 -20.02 -33.80 -19.19
C VAL A 17 -20.53 -32.38 -18.92
N SER A 18 -20.22 -31.87 -17.73
CA SER A 18 -20.34 -30.45 -17.45
C SER A 18 -19.27 -29.75 -18.27
N SER A 19 -19.61 -29.33 -19.49
CA SER A 19 -18.80 -28.37 -20.23
C SER A 19 -18.87 -27.05 -19.48
N ALA A 20 -18.01 -26.88 -18.47
CA ALA A 20 -17.59 -25.55 -18.08
C ALA A 20 -17.04 -24.91 -19.35
N LEU A 21 -17.75 -23.94 -19.92
CA LEU A 21 -17.17 -23.00 -20.88
C LEU A 21 -15.93 -22.46 -20.19
N ALA A 22 -14.75 -22.92 -20.58
CA ALA A 22 -13.51 -22.31 -20.16
C ALA A 22 -13.64 -20.85 -20.59
N SER A 23 -13.70 -19.92 -19.63
CA SER A 23 -13.73 -18.51 -19.97
C SER A 23 -12.44 -18.20 -20.71
N ASP A 24 -12.53 -17.66 -21.94
CA ASP A 24 -11.38 -17.23 -22.77
C ASP A 24 -10.55 -16.08 -22.14
N TYR A 25 -10.81 -15.75 -20.88
CA TYR A 25 -10.14 -14.68 -20.16
C TYR A 25 -8.87 -15.18 -19.48
N SER A 26 -7.76 -14.50 -19.76
CA SER A 26 -6.48 -14.75 -19.10
C SER A 26 -6.38 -13.94 -17.81
N ARG A 27 -5.60 -14.45 -16.85
CA ARG A 27 -5.29 -13.77 -15.59
C ARG A 27 -4.39 -12.55 -15.85
N GLN A 28 -4.72 -11.41 -15.25
CA GLN A 28 -3.87 -10.21 -15.24
C GLN A 28 -2.69 -10.37 -14.28
N SER A 29 -1.62 -9.61 -14.51
CA SER A 29 -0.49 -9.59 -13.58
C SER A 29 -0.86 -8.90 -12.25
N ASP A 30 -0.50 -9.50 -11.13
CA ASP A 30 -0.86 -8.99 -9.80
C ASP A 30 -0.18 -7.66 -9.47
N VAL A 31 1.01 -7.41 -10.04
CA VAL A 31 1.76 -6.16 -9.82
C VAL A 31 0.99 -4.93 -10.29
N TRP A 32 0.11 -5.10 -11.28
CA TRP A 32 -0.75 -4.01 -11.76
C TRP A 32 -1.94 -3.72 -10.85
N SER A 33 -2.08 -4.43 -9.73
CA SER A 33 -2.94 -4.00 -8.62
C SER A 33 -2.40 -2.75 -7.91
N GLY A 34 -1.17 -2.32 -8.25
CA GLY A 34 -0.59 -1.06 -7.77
C GLY A 34 -0.58 -0.99 -6.25
N SER A 35 -1.03 0.13 -5.69
CA SER A 35 -1.09 0.30 -4.23
C SER A 35 -2.08 -0.65 -3.54
N MET A 36 -2.88 -1.43 -4.27
CA MET A 36 -3.75 -2.48 -3.73
C MET A 36 -3.15 -3.90 -3.87
N MET A 37 -1.89 -4.03 -4.30
CA MET A 37 -1.17 -5.29 -4.30
C MET A 37 -1.03 -5.84 -2.86
N PRO A 38 -1.48 -7.08 -2.57
CA PRO A 38 -1.17 -7.76 -1.31
C PRO A 38 0.33 -7.84 -1.04
N TYR A 39 0.72 -8.04 0.21
CA TYR A 39 2.13 -8.15 0.57
C TYR A 39 2.76 -9.41 -0.06
N ASP A 40 3.85 -9.22 -0.82
CA ASP A 40 4.53 -10.33 -1.49
C ASP A 40 5.61 -10.93 -0.61
N PHE A 41 5.23 -11.94 0.18
CA PHE A 41 6.16 -12.67 1.04
C PHE A 41 7.23 -13.47 0.28
N SER A 42 7.07 -13.72 -1.02
CA SER A 42 8.08 -14.42 -1.82
C SER A 42 9.31 -13.55 -2.09
N LYS A 43 9.16 -12.22 -2.02
CA LYS A 43 10.25 -11.26 -2.18
C LYS A 43 11.04 -10.99 -0.90
N THR A 44 10.56 -11.43 0.26
CA THR A 44 11.22 -11.12 1.54
C THR A 44 12.50 -11.92 1.73
N GLU A 45 13.50 -11.29 2.33
CA GLU A 45 14.77 -11.93 2.68
C GLU A 45 14.70 -12.56 4.09
N THR A 46 15.23 -13.76 4.27
CA THR A 46 15.29 -14.40 5.59
C THR A 46 16.56 -14.07 6.37
N THR A 47 17.59 -13.55 5.70
CA THR A 47 18.88 -13.22 6.30
C THR A 47 18.94 -11.77 6.78
N VAL A 48 19.65 -11.56 7.88
CA VAL A 48 19.96 -10.22 8.41
C VAL A 48 21.24 -9.68 7.77
N ALA A 49 21.35 -8.36 7.65
CA ALA A 49 22.52 -7.73 7.03
C ALA A 49 23.72 -7.55 7.98
N TRP A 50 23.57 -7.79 9.28
CA TRP A 50 24.61 -7.58 10.28
C TRP A 50 25.31 -8.87 10.70
N GLN A 51 26.53 -8.72 11.22
CA GLN A 51 27.35 -9.82 11.74
C GLN A 51 26.98 -10.18 13.18
N ASP A 52 27.30 -11.40 13.62
CA ASP A 52 26.99 -11.94 14.96
C ASP A 52 27.49 -11.09 16.14
N SER A 53 28.54 -10.28 15.93
CA SER A 53 29.09 -9.39 16.96
C SER A 53 28.16 -8.20 17.27
N LEU A 54 27.28 -7.82 16.35
CA LEU A 54 26.31 -6.74 16.51
C LEU A 54 25.02 -7.28 17.14
N ARG A 55 24.64 -6.70 18.28
CA ARG A 55 23.45 -7.10 19.04
C ARG A 55 22.29 -6.14 18.77
N PRO A 56 21.10 -6.61 18.35
CA PRO A 56 19.91 -5.78 18.31
C PRO A 56 19.57 -5.24 19.70
N VAL A 57 19.36 -3.93 19.79
CA VAL A 57 19.03 -3.23 21.03
C VAL A 57 17.71 -2.47 20.96
N TYR A 58 17.24 -2.15 19.75
CA TYR A 58 15.98 -1.42 19.56
C TYR A 58 15.41 -1.64 18.14
N LEU A 59 14.09 -1.61 18.00
CA LEU A 59 13.37 -1.63 16.72
C LEU A 59 12.47 -0.39 16.57
N SER A 60 12.59 0.33 15.45
CA SER A 60 11.51 1.21 14.99
C SER A 60 10.77 0.53 13.83
N TYR A 61 9.46 0.36 13.94
CA TYR A 61 8.62 -0.28 12.94
C TYR A 61 7.54 0.70 12.46
N THR A 62 7.57 1.09 11.19
CA THR A 62 6.55 1.95 10.59
C THR A 62 5.82 1.18 9.50
N ALA A 63 4.50 1.07 9.58
CA ALA A 63 3.73 0.20 8.70
C ALA A 63 2.44 0.84 8.17
N ARG A 64 2.07 0.43 6.97
CA ARG A 64 0.74 0.62 6.38
C ARG A 64 -0.14 -0.54 6.82
N HIS A 65 -1.43 -0.29 6.96
CA HIS A 65 -2.40 -1.38 7.09
C HIS A 65 -2.29 -2.47 6.00
N GLY A 66 -2.60 -3.70 6.38
CA GLY A 66 -2.73 -4.87 5.51
C GLY A 66 -3.92 -4.80 4.56
N ALA A 67 -4.12 -5.88 3.84
CA ALA A 67 -5.16 -6.03 2.85
C ALA A 67 -6.57 -5.85 3.45
N ARG A 68 -7.45 -5.25 2.65
CA ARG A 68 -8.71 -4.71 3.12
C ARG A 68 -9.79 -4.82 2.06
N TYR A 69 -11.03 -4.79 2.52
CA TYR A 69 -12.17 -4.53 1.66
C TYR A 69 -12.15 -3.10 1.10
N LEU A 70 -13.06 -2.82 0.16
CA LEU A 70 -13.21 -1.48 -0.43
C LEU A 70 -13.45 -0.42 0.65
N SER A 71 -12.86 0.76 0.47
CA SER A 71 -12.73 1.75 1.55
C SER A 71 -14.04 2.44 1.93
N SER A 72 -14.94 2.64 0.96
CA SER A 72 -16.21 3.32 1.17
C SER A 72 -17.18 3.03 0.02
N PRO A 73 -18.50 3.14 0.27
CA PRO A 73 -19.51 2.97 -0.77
C PRO A 73 -19.44 4.07 -1.85
N LYS A 74 -18.81 5.22 -1.58
CA LYS A 74 -18.75 6.35 -2.53
C LYS A 74 -18.14 5.97 -3.88
N LYS A 75 -17.01 5.25 -3.89
CA LYS A 75 -16.36 4.82 -5.14
C LYS A 75 -17.23 3.86 -5.96
N ILE A 76 -17.97 2.99 -5.28
CA ILE A 76 -18.93 2.11 -5.95
C ILE A 76 -20.12 2.92 -6.43
N LYS A 77 -20.60 3.90 -5.65
CA LYS A 77 -21.73 4.75 -6.00
C LYS A 77 -21.50 5.50 -7.30
N GLU A 78 -20.33 6.09 -7.52
CA GLU A 78 -20.03 6.82 -8.76
C GLU A 78 -20.13 5.92 -10.01
N ILE A 79 -19.59 4.71 -9.94
CA ILE A 79 -19.67 3.72 -11.03
C ILE A 79 -21.11 3.18 -11.16
N SER A 80 -21.76 2.92 -10.03
CA SER A 80 -23.11 2.34 -9.97
C SER A 80 -24.18 3.31 -10.43
N ASP A 81 -24.07 4.61 -10.14
CA ASP A 81 -25.04 5.61 -10.61
C ASP A 81 -25.02 5.70 -12.15
N ALA A 82 -23.83 5.67 -12.76
CA ALA A 82 -23.70 5.68 -14.22
C ALA A 82 -24.31 4.43 -14.86
N LEU A 83 -24.06 3.25 -14.27
CA LEU A 83 -24.54 1.98 -14.81
C LEU A 83 -26.01 1.70 -14.50
N HIS A 84 -26.51 2.04 -13.31
CA HIS A 84 -27.93 1.90 -12.98
C HIS A 84 -28.80 2.82 -13.84
N LYS A 85 -28.34 4.04 -14.13
CA LYS A 85 -29.06 4.92 -15.06
C LYS A 85 -29.12 4.29 -16.46
N ALA A 86 -28.01 3.74 -16.94
CA ALA A 86 -28.01 3.05 -18.23
C ALA A 86 -28.87 1.78 -18.21
N GLU A 87 -28.91 1.04 -17.10
CA GLU A 87 -29.76 -0.15 -16.93
C GLU A 87 -31.24 0.22 -17.02
N SER A 88 -31.68 1.26 -16.30
CA SER A 88 -33.08 1.70 -16.29
C SER A 88 -33.56 2.23 -17.65
N GLU A 89 -32.64 2.73 -18.47
CA GLU A 89 -32.90 3.19 -19.83
C GLU A 89 -32.72 2.08 -20.88
N GLY A 90 -32.35 0.86 -20.48
CA GLY A 90 -32.10 -0.27 -21.38
C GLY A 90 -30.87 -0.05 -22.29
N MET A 91 -29.91 0.75 -21.84
CA MET A 91 -28.74 1.21 -22.59
C MET A 91 -27.42 0.52 -22.21
N LEU A 92 -27.45 -0.52 -21.36
CA LEU A 92 -26.31 -1.39 -21.12
C LEU A 92 -26.11 -2.39 -22.28
N THR A 93 -24.87 -2.77 -22.53
CA THR A 93 -24.53 -3.96 -23.32
C THR A 93 -24.55 -5.20 -22.45
N ALA A 94 -24.39 -6.39 -23.04
CA ALA A 94 -24.16 -7.62 -22.27
C ALA A 94 -22.93 -7.52 -21.36
N ASP A 95 -21.88 -6.81 -21.78
CA ASP A 95 -20.69 -6.56 -20.96
C ASP A 95 -21.02 -5.61 -19.80
N GLY A 96 -21.83 -4.58 -20.06
CA GLY A 96 -22.36 -3.67 -19.04
C GLY A 96 -23.16 -4.38 -17.96
N GLU A 97 -24.06 -5.29 -18.36
CA GLU A 97 -24.85 -6.11 -17.44
C GLU A 97 -23.97 -7.03 -16.59
N ARG A 98 -23.00 -7.73 -17.21
CA ARG A 98 -22.05 -8.59 -16.48
C ARG A 98 -21.17 -7.80 -15.51
N PHE A 99 -20.69 -6.63 -15.91
CA PHE A 99 -19.89 -5.77 -15.04
C PHE A 99 -20.71 -5.26 -13.85
N LEU A 100 -21.96 -4.84 -14.09
CA LEU A 100 -22.87 -4.39 -13.04
C LEU A 100 -23.19 -5.52 -12.05
N ASP A 101 -23.41 -6.75 -12.53
CA ASP A 101 -23.59 -7.91 -11.68
C ASP A 101 -22.34 -8.23 -10.84
N MET A 102 -21.14 -8.17 -11.43
CA MET A 102 -19.89 -8.30 -10.67
C MET A 102 -19.81 -7.23 -9.57
N MET A 103 -20.13 -5.97 -9.87
CA MET A 103 -20.13 -4.90 -8.87
C MET A 103 -21.11 -5.18 -7.73
N ARG A 104 -22.32 -5.67 -8.05
CA ARG A 104 -23.32 -6.05 -7.04
C ARG A 104 -22.79 -7.14 -6.12
N ARG A 105 -22.13 -8.17 -6.67
CA ARG A 105 -21.48 -9.24 -5.88
C ARG A 105 -20.37 -8.72 -4.98
N ILE A 106 -19.49 -7.85 -5.49
CA ILE A 106 -18.39 -7.24 -4.70
C ILE A 106 -18.96 -6.36 -3.58
N SER A 107 -20.01 -5.58 -3.89
CA SER A 107 -20.69 -4.72 -2.93
C SER A 107 -21.33 -5.54 -1.82
N ALA A 108 -22.07 -6.59 -2.15
CA ALA A 108 -22.70 -7.48 -1.18
C ALA A 108 -21.67 -8.16 -0.27
N ARG A 109 -20.50 -8.54 -0.80
CA ARG A 109 -19.41 -9.10 0.02
C ARG A 109 -18.75 -8.08 0.95
N THR A 110 -18.74 -6.82 0.55
CA THR A 110 -18.13 -5.71 1.32
C THR A 110 -19.12 -5.08 2.30
N ASP A 111 -20.42 -5.34 2.15
CA ASP A 111 -21.44 -4.71 2.98
C ASP A 111 -21.23 -5.01 4.47
N GLY A 112 -21.40 -3.98 5.30
CA GLY A 112 -21.04 -4.02 6.72
C GLY A 112 -19.53 -4.12 7.03
N ARG A 113 -18.65 -4.19 6.01
CA ARG A 113 -17.18 -4.37 6.16
C ARG A 113 -16.35 -3.29 5.45
N TRP A 114 -16.96 -2.19 5.06
CA TRP A 114 -16.29 -1.10 4.35
C TRP A 114 -15.03 -0.62 5.06
N GLY A 115 -13.90 -0.77 4.37
CA GLY A 115 -12.59 -0.36 4.83
C GLY A 115 -12.05 -1.16 6.02
N LEU A 116 -12.68 -2.27 6.40
CA LEU A 116 -12.14 -3.23 7.37
C LEU A 116 -11.01 -4.07 6.76
N LEU A 117 -10.12 -4.56 7.62
CA LEU A 117 -9.09 -5.53 7.25
C LEU A 117 -9.77 -6.81 6.73
N SER A 118 -9.28 -7.36 5.62
CA SER A 118 -9.76 -8.64 5.08
C SER A 118 -9.03 -9.80 5.74
N GLU A 119 -9.47 -11.04 5.50
CA GLU A 119 -8.72 -12.24 5.94
C GLU A 119 -7.30 -12.27 5.36
N VAL A 120 -7.11 -11.77 4.13
CA VAL A 120 -5.77 -11.61 3.54
C VAL A 120 -4.92 -10.69 4.42
N GLY A 121 -5.47 -9.55 4.83
CA GLY A 121 -4.75 -8.59 5.66
C GLY A 121 -4.48 -9.10 7.07
N VAL A 122 -5.42 -9.84 7.66
CA VAL A 122 -5.21 -10.51 8.95
C VAL A 122 -4.01 -11.46 8.87
N ASN A 123 -3.95 -12.28 7.82
CA ASN A 123 -2.86 -13.23 7.62
C ASN A 123 -1.52 -12.54 7.32
N GLU A 124 -1.54 -11.45 6.55
CA GLU A 124 -0.35 -10.64 6.28
C GLU A 124 0.28 -10.14 7.59
N GLU A 125 -0.51 -9.48 8.43
CA GLU A 125 -0.01 -8.90 9.68
C GLU A 125 0.38 -9.95 10.71
N ALA A 126 -0.34 -11.09 10.74
CA ALA A 126 0.03 -12.22 11.58
C ALA A 126 1.40 -12.78 11.20
N ARG A 127 1.66 -12.95 9.90
CA ARG A 127 2.96 -13.42 9.40
C ARG A 127 4.06 -12.39 9.64
N LEU A 128 3.81 -11.12 9.37
CA LEU A 128 4.78 -10.03 9.61
C LEU A 128 5.19 -9.96 11.09
N GLY A 129 4.25 -10.07 12.03
CA GLY A 129 4.56 -10.08 13.45
C GLY A 129 5.34 -11.33 13.88
N ALA A 130 4.97 -12.50 13.37
CA ALA A 130 5.68 -13.75 13.65
C ALA A 130 7.12 -13.74 13.08
N ASP A 131 7.30 -13.27 11.84
CA ASP A 131 8.62 -13.14 11.20
C ASP A 131 9.50 -12.16 11.98
N MET A 132 8.94 -11.05 12.46
CA MET A 132 9.67 -10.07 13.29
C MET A 132 10.10 -10.67 14.64
N ALA A 133 9.22 -11.42 15.30
CA ALA A 133 9.57 -12.14 16.54
C ALA A 133 10.69 -13.15 16.32
N ALA A 134 10.62 -13.92 15.23
CA ALA A 134 11.64 -14.91 14.88
C ALA A 134 12.98 -14.27 14.51
N MET A 135 12.97 -13.07 13.90
CA MET A 135 14.17 -12.33 13.52
C MET A 135 14.91 -11.74 14.73
N LEU A 136 14.18 -11.29 15.76
CA LEU A 136 14.74 -10.54 16.89
C LEU A 136 14.43 -11.19 18.26
N PRO A 137 14.67 -12.50 18.46
CA PRO A 137 14.22 -13.22 19.66
C PRO A 137 14.91 -12.70 20.95
N GLY A 138 16.16 -12.26 20.84
CA GLY A 138 16.88 -11.67 21.97
C GLY A 138 16.35 -10.30 22.40
N LEU A 139 15.88 -9.49 21.44
CA LEU A 139 15.38 -8.15 21.68
C LEU A 139 14.05 -8.20 22.45
N PHE A 140 13.15 -9.09 22.03
CA PHE A 140 11.78 -9.18 22.53
C PHE A 140 11.60 -10.11 23.73
N LYS A 141 12.69 -10.70 24.26
CA LYS A 141 12.63 -11.56 25.45
C LYS A 141 11.97 -10.90 26.67
N LYS A 142 12.11 -9.58 26.82
CA LYS A 142 11.48 -8.75 27.86
C LYS A 142 11.58 -7.27 27.51
N GLY A 143 10.78 -6.44 28.16
CA GLY A 143 10.79 -4.98 28.02
C GLY A 143 9.45 -4.49 27.47
N ARG A 144 9.45 -3.33 26.81
CA ARG A 144 8.23 -2.68 26.31
C ARG A 144 8.29 -2.42 24.81
N MET A 145 7.15 -2.59 24.14
CA MET A 145 6.90 -2.02 22.82
C MET A 145 5.78 -0.99 22.91
N GLU A 146 6.02 0.22 22.42
CA GLU A 146 5.04 1.30 22.39
C GLU A 146 4.56 1.56 20.97
N SER A 147 3.27 1.44 20.72
CA SER A 147 2.68 1.52 19.39
C SER A 147 1.62 2.60 19.28
N LYS A 148 1.64 3.31 18.15
CA LYS A 148 0.70 4.37 17.79
C LYS A 148 0.03 3.99 16.48
N SER A 149 -1.29 4.09 16.43
CA SER A 149 -2.07 3.99 15.19
C SER A 149 -2.96 5.20 14.96
N THR A 150 -3.37 5.41 13.72
CA THR A 150 -4.45 6.35 13.42
C THR A 150 -5.78 5.86 13.99
N TYR A 151 -6.81 6.72 13.98
CA TYR A 151 -8.17 6.33 14.39
C TYR A 151 -8.87 5.36 13.42
N VAL A 152 -8.27 5.06 12.26
CA VAL A 152 -8.95 4.30 11.20
C VAL A 152 -9.00 2.81 11.56
N PRO A 153 -10.19 2.16 11.63
CA PRO A 153 -10.34 0.80 12.19
C PRO A 153 -9.38 -0.25 11.62
N ARG A 154 -9.20 -0.33 10.30
CA ARG A 154 -8.23 -1.27 9.69
C ARG A 154 -6.78 -1.06 10.13
N VAL A 155 -6.38 0.17 10.46
CA VAL A 155 -5.03 0.48 10.92
C VAL A 155 -4.87 0.03 12.38
N ILE A 156 -5.90 0.23 13.20
CA ILE A 156 -5.97 -0.29 14.57
C ILE A 156 -5.90 -1.82 14.55
N MET A 157 -6.69 -2.47 13.70
CA MET A 157 -6.68 -3.94 13.53
C MET A 157 -5.31 -4.44 13.08
N THR A 158 -4.68 -3.79 12.10
CA THR A 158 -3.31 -4.12 11.68
C THR A 158 -2.34 -4.05 12.87
N MET A 159 -2.35 -2.96 13.63
CA MET A 159 -1.47 -2.78 14.78
C MET A 159 -1.63 -3.94 15.77
N TYR A 160 -2.86 -4.23 16.19
CA TYR A 160 -3.09 -5.32 17.15
C TYR A 160 -2.78 -6.71 16.57
N GLN A 161 -3.07 -6.97 15.30
CA GLN A 161 -2.74 -8.25 14.68
C GLN A 161 -1.23 -8.50 14.63
N PHE A 162 -0.44 -7.49 14.29
CA PHE A 162 1.01 -7.55 14.33
C PHE A 162 1.52 -7.76 15.77
N LEU A 163 1.01 -6.97 16.72
CA LEU A 163 1.43 -7.02 18.11
C LEU A 163 1.12 -8.37 18.78
N HIS A 164 -0.07 -8.93 18.54
CA HIS A 164 -0.41 -10.25 19.09
C HIS A 164 0.46 -11.36 18.51
N ALA A 165 0.76 -11.32 17.20
CA ALA A 165 1.67 -12.28 16.60
C ALA A 165 3.10 -12.15 17.16
N LEU A 166 3.53 -10.93 17.48
CA LEU A 166 4.81 -10.67 18.15
C LEU A 166 4.82 -11.19 19.60
N GLU A 167 3.71 -11.05 20.32
CA GLU A 167 3.55 -11.42 21.74
C GLU A 167 3.52 -12.93 21.97
N ILE A 168 2.90 -13.71 21.08
CA ILE A 168 2.73 -15.17 21.22
C ILE A 168 4.04 -15.88 21.62
N PRO A 169 5.18 -15.67 20.93
CA PRO A 169 6.47 -16.26 21.34
C PRO A 169 7.21 -15.46 22.43
N ASN A 170 6.76 -14.24 22.78
CA ASN A 170 7.45 -13.27 23.64
C ASN A 170 6.60 -12.87 24.87
N SER A 171 6.18 -13.84 25.68
CA SER A 171 5.25 -13.66 26.82
C SER A 171 5.66 -12.67 27.93
N ARG A 172 6.87 -12.07 27.89
CA ARG A 172 7.34 -11.04 28.84
C ARG A 172 7.57 -9.68 28.20
N LEU A 173 7.24 -9.53 26.91
CA LEU A 173 7.20 -8.25 26.24
C LEU A 173 5.88 -7.57 26.61
N GLU A 174 5.96 -6.41 27.25
CA GLU A 174 4.78 -5.60 27.53
C GLU A 174 4.44 -4.75 26.31
N LEU A 175 3.16 -4.76 25.93
CA LEU A 175 2.66 -4.04 24.77
C LEU A 175 1.81 -2.85 25.21
N TYR A 176 2.22 -1.66 24.80
CA TYR A 176 1.47 -0.42 25.01
C TYR A 176 1.00 0.08 23.66
N ALA A 177 -0.30 0.34 23.54
CA ALA A 177 -0.92 0.74 22.29
C ALA A 177 -1.79 1.98 22.51
N SER A 178 -1.65 2.96 21.61
CA SER A 178 -2.54 4.11 21.52
C SER A 178 -3.09 4.22 20.10
N SER A 179 -4.37 4.59 20.00
CA SER A 179 -5.02 4.84 18.71
C SER A 179 -5.93 6.06 18.83
N GLY A 180 -6.08 6.79 17.72
CA GLY A 180 -7.01 7.91 17.67
C GLY A 180 -6.42 9.15 16.99
N ARG A 181 -7.20 10.24 17.03
CA ARG A 181 -6.86 11.51 16.39
C ARG A 181 -5.70 12.24 17.06
N GLN A 182 -5.37 11.89 18.30
CA GLN A 182 -4.18 12.41 18.99
C GLN A 182 -2.88 12.09 18.24
N ASN A 183 -2.90 11.07 17.38
CA ASN A 183 -1.74 10.68 16.56
C ASN A 183 -1.75 11.30 15.16
N ASP A 184 -2.73 12.15 14.80
CA ASP A 184 -2.91 12.65 13.42
C ASP A 184 -1.72 13.50 12.93
N SER A 185 -1.11 14.30 13.82
CA SER A 185 0.07 15.12 13.49
C SER A 185 1.29 14.30 13.08
N LEU A 186 1.37 13.04 13.53
CA LEU A 186 2.45 12.11 13.18
C LEU A 186 2.04 11.21 12.01
N LEU A 187 0.88 10.56 12.11
CA LEU A 187 0.52 9.45 11.24
C LEU A 187 -0.39 9.87 10.07
N ARG A 188 -0.89 11.10 10.06
CA ARG A 188 -1.80 11.65 9.04
C ARG A 188 -1.41 13.05 8.59
N CYS A 189 -0.12 13.24 8.29
CA CYS A 189 0.42 14.49 7.72
C CYS A 189 -0.39 15.02 6.53
N PHE A 190 -0.94 14.13 5.71
CA PHE A 190 -1.81 14.41 4.56
C PHE A 190 -3.18 15.00 4.91
N VAL A 191 -3.51 15.15 6.19
CA VAL A 191 -4.67 15.88 6.72
C VAL A 191 -4.25 16.93 7.73
N ALA A 192 -3.28 16.62 8.59
CA ALA A 192 -2.83 17.52 9.66
C ALA A 192 -2.09 18.76 9.14
N ASP A 193 -1.33 18.63 8.05
CA ASP A 193 -0.70 19.76 7.37
C ASP A 193 -1.66 20.33 6.33
N THR A 194 -2.15 21.56 6.57
CA THR A 194 -3.18 22.19 5.73
C THR A 194 -2.68 22.54 4.33
N ALA A 195 -1.39 22.89 4.18
CA ALA A 195 -0.83 23.23 2.88
C ALA A 195 -0.68 21.97 2.01
N TYR A 196 -0.19 20.88 2.60
CA TYR A 196 -0.11 19.59 1.93
C TYR A 196 -1.50 19.01 1.64
N ALA A 197 -2.45 19.09 2.59
CA ALA A 197 -3.84 18.68 2.34
C ALA A 197 -4.46 19.46 1.16
N SER A 198 -4.30 20.79 1.13
CA SER A 198 -4.75 21.63 0.02
C SER A 198 -4.08 21.26 -1.30
N TYR A 199 -2.76 21.00 -1.31
CA TYR A 199 -2.06 20.52 -2.50
C TYR A 199 -2.58 19.15 -2.98
N ARG A 200 -2.87 18.23 -2.07
CA ARG A 200 -3.43 16.93 -2.43
C ARG A 200 -4.81 17.05 -3.06
N ASP A 201 -5.59 18.01 -2.60
CA ASP A 201 -6.95 18.22 -3.10
C ASP A 201 -6.99 19.08 -4.35
N ASN A 202 -6.08 20.05 -4.53
CA ASN A 202 -6.16 21.10 -5.57
C ASN A 202 -4.81 21.53 -6.17
N GLY A 203 -3.75 20.77 -5.94
CA GLY A 203 -2.40 21.13 -6.38
C GLY A 203 -2.22 21.17 -7.89
N VAL A 204 -1.13 21.80 -8.31
CA VAL A 204 -0.73 21.99 -9.72
C VAL A 204 -0.50 20.67 -10.49
N TRP A 205 -0.47 19.53 -9.79
CA TRP A 205 -0.40 18.21 -10.40
C TRP A 205 -1.67 17.82 -11.16
N LYS A 206 -2.84 18.37 -10.81
CA LYS A 206 -4.11 18.01 -11.46
C LYS A 206 -4.10 18.15 -12.98
N PRO A 207 -3.82 19.34 -13.56
CA PRO A 207 -3.79 19.49 -15.01
C PRO A 207 -2.71 18.62 -15.68
N VAL A 208 -1.58 18.40 -15.00
CA VAL A 208 -0.51 17.49 -15.48
C VAL A 208 -1.03 16.06 -15.58
N TYR A 209 -1.73 15.60 -14.54
CA TYR A 209 -2.31 14.26 -14.50
C TYR A 209 -3.45 14.08 -15.49
N GLU A 210 -4.35 15.06 -15.66
CA GLU A 210 -5.43 15.00 -16.65
C GLU A 210 -4.87 14.89 -18.08
N LYS A 211 -3.80 15.64 -18.39
CA LYS A 211 -3.11 15.50 -19.68
C LYS A 211 -2.51 14.11 -19.87
N TYR A 212 -1.89 13.55 -18.81
CA TYR A 212 -1.36 12.19 -18.85
C TYR A 212 -2.46 11.16 -19.11
N LEU A 213 -3.61 11.28 -18.42
CA LEU A 213 -4.78 10.44 -18.66
C LEU A 213 -5.23 10.53 -20.12
N GLU A 214 -5.38 11.73 -20.65
CA GLU A 214 -5.83 11.95 -22.03
C GLU A 214 -4.97 11.21 -23.06
N SER A 215 -3.65 11.22 -22.88
CA SER A 215 -2.69 10.57 -23.78
C SER A 215 -2.57 9.05 -23.60
N HIS A 216 -2.79 8.51 -22.40
CA HIS A 216 -2.40 7.13 -22.07
C HIS A 216 -3.54 6.18 -21.71
N VAL A 217 -4.67 6.71 -21.24
CA VAL A 217 -5.81 5.90 -20.80
C VAL A 217 -6.91 5.93 -21.84
N SER A 218 -7.21 4.76 -22.40
CA SER A 218 -8.30 4.58 -23.36
C SER A 218 -9.66 4.65 -22.67
N ASP A 219 -10.63 5.26 -23.35
CA ASP A 219 -12.04 5.23 -22.93
C ASP A 219 -12.75 3.92 -23.29
N ALA A 220 -12.11 3.04 -24.08
CA ALA A 220 -12.72 1.84 -24.64
C ALA A 220 -13.28 0.87 -23.58
N PRO A 221 -12.61 0.59 -22.44
CA PRO A 221 -13.17 -0.27 -21.39
C PRO A 221 -14.53 0.18 -20.88
N ALA A 222 -14.67 1.47 -20.59
CA ALA A 222 -15.93 2.06 -20.14
C ALA A 222 -16.95 2.10 -21.28
N ARG A 223 -16.52 2.46 -22.49
CA ARG A 223 -17.37 2.57 -23.67
C ARG A 223 -18.08 1.24 -23.99
N ARG A 224 -17.40 0.11 -23.83
CA ARG A 224 -17.97 -1.24 -24.06
C ARG A 224 -19.16 -1.58 -23.15
N LEU A 225 -19.30 -0.91 -22.01
CA LEU A 225 -20.41 -1.15 -21.07
C LEU A 225 -21.75 -0.57 -21.57
N PHE A 226 -21.73 0.36 -22.51
CA PHE A 226 -22.92 1.09 -22.97
C PHE A 226 -23.22 0.84 -24.45
N LYS A 227 -24.50 0.84 -24.82
CA LYS A 227 -24.93 0.80 -26.23
C LYS A 227 -24.43 2.05 -26.97
N ALA A 228 -24.18 1.88 -28.27
CA ALA A 228 -23.61 2.92 -29.11
C ALA A 228 -24.40 4.24 -29.02
N GLY A 229 -23.68 5.35 -28.81
CA GLY A 229 -24.26 6.69 -28.75
C GLY A 229 -24.82 7.13 -27.40
N TYR A 230 -24.84 6.28 -26.37
CA TYR A 230 -25.34 6.62 -25.04
C TYR A 230 -24.45 7.63 -24.30
N GLU A 231 -23.20 7.26 -24.06
CA GLU A 231 -22.19 8.15 -23.48
C GLU A 231 -21.15 8.48 -24.56
N LYS A 232 -20.98 9.77 -24.84
CA LYS A 232 -20.12 10.28 -25.92
C LYS A 232 -18.93 11.07 -25.36
N ASP A 233 -18.98 11.50 -24.11
CA ASP A 233 -17.89 12.23 -23.47
C ASP A 233 -16.72 11.28 -23.19
N ALA A 234 -15.66 11.42 -24.00
CA ALA A 234 -14.44 10.62 -23.88
C ALA A 234 -13.72 10.85 -22.54
N GLN A 235 -13.77 12.06 -21.97
CA GLN A 235 -13.16 12.34 -20.67
C GLN A 235 -13.91 11.62 -19.56
N ARG A 236 -15.24 11.70 -19.56
CA ARG A 236 -16.08 10.99 -18.58
C ARG A 236 -15.90 9.48 -18.66
N LEU A 237 -15.86 8.91 -19.87
CA LEU A 237 -15.60 7.49 -20.07
C LEU A 237 -14.20 7.07 -19.62
N ARG A 238 -13.19 7.91 -19.83
CA ARG A 238 -11.83 7.66 -19.34
C ARG A 238 -11.76 7.64 -17.82
N HIS A 239 -12.40 8.60 -17.15
CA HIS A 239 -12.52 8.59 -15.68
C HIS A 239 -13.31 7.39 -15.17
N LEU A 240 -14.33 6.95 -15.91
CA LEU A 240 -15.04 5.71 -15.61
C LEU A 240 -14.12 4.48 -15.77
N ALA A 241 -13.28 4.43 -16.80
CA ALA A 241 -12.29 3.36 -16.97
C ALA A 241 -11.29 3.32 -15.80
N MET A 242 -10.80 4.47 -15.34
CA MET A 242 -9.98 4.55 -14.12
C MET A 242 -10.73 4.08 -12.87
N SER A 243 -12.04 4.34 -12.80
CA SER A 243 -12.89 3.86 -11.69
C SER A 243 -13.11 2.35 -11.74
N MET A 244 -13.33 1.79 -12.94
CA MET A 244 -13.36 0.34 -13.17
C MET A 244 -12.04 -0.31 -12.73
N TYR A 245 -10.90 0.24 -13.14
CA TYR A 245 -9.58 -0.21 -12.68
C TYR A 245 -9.48 -0.16 -11.16
N GLY A 246 -9.91 0.94 -10.53
CA GLY A 246 -9.89 1.13 -9.08
C GLY A 246 -10.70 0.09 -8.30
N LEU A 247 -11.78 -0.44 -8.91
CA LEU A 247 -12.56 -1.55 -8.37
C LEU A 247 -11.81 -2.89 -8.55
N LEU A 248 -11.38 -3.18 -9.78
CA LEU A 248 -10.73 -4.44 -10.14
C LEU A 248 -9.43 -4.68 -9.37
N GLN A 249 -8.58 -3.65 -9.22
CA GLN A 249 -7.29 -3.77 -8.52
C GLN A 249 -7.43 -4.18 -7.04
N ALA A 250 -8.63 -4.03 -6.45
CA ALA A 250 -8.88 -4.37 -5.05
C ALA A 250 -9.30 -5.84 -4.84
N ASN A 251 -9.42 -6.64 -5.91
CA ASN A 251 -9.92 -8.02 -5.84
C ASN A 251 -9.12 -8.87 -4.85
N LEU A 252 -7.82 -9.03 -5.09
CA LEU A 252 -6.97 -9.87 -4.24
C LEU A 252 -6.94 -9.37 -2.80
N ALA A 253 -6.85 -8.05 -2.61
CA ALA A 253 -6.89 -7.42 -1.29
C ALA A 253 -8.19 -7.72 -0.52
N SER A 254 -9.30 -7.90 -1.23
CA SER A 254 -10.60 -8.25 -0.67
C SER A 254 -10.81 -9.77 -0.57
N GLY A 255 -9.79 -10.57 -0.89
CA GLY A 255 -9.84 -12.03 -0.94
C GLY A 255 -10.70 -12.57 -2.09
N LEU A 256 -10.86 -11.82 -3.19
CA LEU A 256 -11.52 -12.26 -4.43
C LEU A 256 -10.47 -12.87 -5.37
N PRO A 257 -10.91 -13.67 -6.38
CA PRO A 257 -10.03 -14.16 -7.42
C PRO A 257 -9.27 -13.03 -8.15
N ALA A 258 -8.11 -13.36 -8.69
CA ALA A 258 -7.31 -12.45 -9.49
C ALA A 258 -8.12 -11.87 -10.66
N VAL A 259 -7.80 -10.62 -11.02
CA VAL A 259 -8.44 -9.94 -12.16
C VAL A 259 -8.12 -10.70 -13.44
N THR A 260 -9.09 -10.76 -14.36
CA THR A 260 -8.93 -11.38 -15.68
C THR A 260 -9.07 -10.34 -16.79
N THR A 261 -8.86 -10.75 -18.05
CA THR A 261 -9.05 -9.90 -19.23
C THR A 261 -10.51 -9.64 -19.61
N GLU A 262 -11.48 -10.06 -18.78
CA GLU A 262 -12.91 -9.96 -19.07
C GLU A 262 -13.38 -8.54 -19.40
N PHE A 263 -12.99 -7.54 -18.61
CA PHE A 263 -13.46 -6.16 -18.75
C PHE A 263 -12.39 -5.22 -19.32
N MET A 264 -11.12 -5.58 -19.15
CA MET A 264 -9.97 -4.82 -19.65
C MET A 264 -8.97 -5.77 -20.25
N SER A 265 -8.51 -5.50 -21.46
CA SER A 265 -7.31 -6.13 -21.99
C SER A 265 -6.09 -5.85 -21.10
N GLU A 266 -5.06 -6.66 -21.24
CA GLU A 266 -3.78 -6.48 -20.54
C GLU A 266 -3.23 -5.04 -20.69
N ARG A 267 -3.24 -4.53 -21.93
CA ARG A 267 -2.77 -3.17 -22.24
C ARG A 267 -3.61 -2.09 -21.56
N GLU A 268 -4.93 -2.23 -21.59
CA GLU A 268 -5.84 -1.25 -20.96
C GLU A 268 -5.68 -1.23 -19.44
N TYR A 269 -5.58 -2.41 -18.81
CA TYR A 269 -5.37 -2.52 -17.37
C TYR A 269 -4.00 -1.97 -16.95
N ARG A 270 -2.94 -2.30 -17.69
CA ARG A 270 -1.58 -1.77 -17.46
C ARG A 270 -1.53 -0.25 -17.63
N SER A 271 -2.19 0.33 -18.64
CA SER A 271 -2.26 1.79 -18.81
C SER A 271 -2.94 2.48 -17.62
N CYS A 272 -4.00 1.88 -17.07
CA CYS A 272 -4.64 2.41 -15.85
C CYS A 272 -3.72 2.32 -14.64
N TRP A 273 -2.96 1.22 -14.49
CA TRP A 273 -1.94 1.09 -13.45
C TRP A 273 -0.84 2.15 -13.57
N LEU A 274 -0.31 2.39 -14.77
CA LEU A 274 0.68 3.44 -15.02
C LEU A 274 0.15 4.83 -14.63
N ALA A 275 -1.08 5.16 -15.03
CA ALA A 275 -1.73 6.40 -14.63
C ALA A 275 -1.92 6.48 -13.09
N SER A 276 -2.34 5.40 -12.44
CA SER A 276 -2.43 5.35 -10.98
C SER A 276 -1.08 5.58 -10.29
N ASN A 277 0.00 5.02 -10.87
CA ASN A 277 1.37 5.20 -10.38
C ASN A 277 1.81 6.67 -10.47
N VAL A 278 1.57 7.34 -11.60
CA VAL A 278 1.83 8.77 -11.78
C VAL A 278 1.04 9.62 -10.78
N LEU A 279 -0.24 9.31 -10.55
CA LEU A 279 -1.06 10.01 -9.56
C LEU A 279 -0.45 9.91 -8.16
N HIS A 280 -0.02 8.71 -7.74
CA HIS A 280 0.63 8.52 -6.45
C HIS A 280 1.95 9.28 -6.35
N TYR A 281 2.78 9.26 -7.40
CA TYR A 281 4.03 10.02 -7.46
C TYR A 281 3.79 11.52 -7.26
N LEU A 282 2.91 12.11 -8.06
CA LEU A 282 2.66 13.55 -8.07
C LEU A 282 2.00 14.07 -6.78
N ARG A 283 1.08 13.27 -6.20
CA ARG A 283 0.24 13.70 -5.08
C ARG A 283 0.81 13.38 -3.71
N ASN A 284 1.60 12.30 -3.59
CA ASN A 284 1.96 11.73 -2.28
C ASN A 284 3.46 11.76 -1.96
N ASN A 285 4.32 12.21 -2.87
CA ASN A 285 5.79 12.15 -2.72
C ASN A 285 6.43 13.52 -2.98
N ILE A 286 7.69 13.66 -2.59
CA ILE A 286 8.53 14.78 -3.04
C ILE A 286 8.81 14.57 -4.53
N ASN A 287 8.51 15.60 -5.33
CA ASN A 287 8.69 15.58 -6.79
C ASN A 287 8.95 17.00 -7.31
N PRO A 288 9.30 17.19 -8.59
CA PRO A 288 9.61 18.51 -9.13
C PRO A 288 8.52 19.57 -8.98
N LEU A 289 7.24 19.17 -8.85
CA LEU A 289 6.14 20.12 -8.66
C LEU A 289 5.97 20.58 -7.21
N SER A 290 6.41 19.78 -6.23
CA SER A 290 6.20 20.11 -4.82
C SER A 290 7.07 19.31 -3.84
N GLY A 291 7.63 20.03 -2.86
CA GLY A 291 8.25 19.47 -1.66
C GLY A 291 7.32 19.37 -0.44
N LEU A 292 6.03 19.76 -0.56
CA LEU A 292 5.10 19.81 0.58
C LEU A 292 4.94 18.47 1.30
N ALA A 293 4.92 17.37 0.54
CA ALA A 293 4.81 16.03 1.10
C ALA A 293 5.96 15.71 2.08
N GLY A 294 7.19 16.15 1.75
CA GLY A 294 8.36 15.98 2.59
C GLY A 294 8.28 16.81 3.88
N ARG A 295 7.93 18.10 3.77
CA ARG A 295 7.77 18.97 4.95
C ARG A 295 6.70 18.46 5.90
N ALA A 296 5.54 18.07 5.36
CA ALA A 296 4.42 17.61 6.16
C ALA A 296 4.74 16.37 7.00
N THR A 297 5.67 15.51 6.56
CA THR A 297 6.03 14.28 7.27
C THR A 297 7.25 14.43 8.21
N GLU A 298 7.92 15.59 8.24
CA GLU A 298 9.04 15.85 9.15
C GLU A 298 8.74 15.52 10.61
N PRO A 299 7.55 15.85 11.18
CA PRO A 299 7.23 15.51 12.57
C PRO A 299 7.36 14.00 12.87
N LEU A 300 6.95 13.13 11.94
CA LEU A 300 7.08 11.69 12.11
C LEU A 300 8.54 11.24 12.07
N LEU A 301 9.35 11.75 11.14
CA LEU A 301 10.77 11.40 11.06
C LEU A 301 11.53 11.87 12.32
N ARG A 302 11.24 13.08 12.80
CA ARG A 302 11.79 13.59 14.07
C ARG A 302 11.37 12.74 15.27
N GLN A 303 10.12 12.30 15.32
CA GLN A 303 9.66 11.39 16.38
C GLN A 303 10.40 10.05 16.33
N ILE A 304 10.58 9.45 15.14
CA ILE A 304 11.31 8.19 14.96
C ILE A 304 12.75 8.32 15.48
N ILE A 305 13.43 9.43 15.14
CA ILE A 305 14.79 9.72 15.60
C ILE A 305 14.82 9.89 17.13
N SER A 306 13.93 10.72 17.67
CA SER A 306 13.85 11.01 19.11
C SER A 306 13.56 9.76 19.94
N ASP A 307 12.65 8.90 19.47
CA ASP A 307 12.26 7.67 20.15
C ASP A 307 13.40 6.64 20.13
N ALA A 308 14.17 6.58 19.04
CA ALA A 308 15.37 5.77 18.96
C ALA A 308 16.47 6.25 19.93
N ASP A 309 16.78 7.55 19.95
CA ASP A 309 17.80 8.12 20.85
C ASP A 309 17.38 7.99 22.33
N SER A 310 16.09 8.14 22.63
CA SER A 310 15.55 7.93 23.97
C SER A 310 15.65 6.46 24.39
N ALA A 311 15.35 5.51 23.51
CA ALA A 311 15.48 4.10 23.82
C ALA A 311 16.95 3.69 24.10
N LEU A 312 17.90 4.27 23.36
CA LEU A 312 19.34 4.04 23.55
C LEU A 312 19.89 4.61 24.86
N SER A 313 19.33 5.71 25.36
CA SER A 313 19.78 6.39 26.58
C SER A 313 19.04 5.93 27.85
N SER A 314 17.86 5.35 27.70
CA SER A 314 17.07 4.78 28.80
C SER A 314 17.75 3.56 29.46
N SER A 315 17.15 3.04 30.53
CA SER A 315 17.54 1.75 31.17
C SER A 315 17.45 0.53 30.23
N GLY A 316 17.07 0.73 28.97
CA GLY A 316 16.84 -0.31 27.97
C GLY A 316 15.51 -1.01 28.15
N GLU A 317 14.55 -0.39 28.84
CA GLU A 317 13.20 -0.93 29.03
C GLU A 317 12.40 -0.90 27.73
N ILE A 318 12.46 0.19 26.97
CA ILE A 318 11.80 0.32 25.67
C ILE A 318 12.63 -0.42 24.62
N LYS A 319 12.04 -1.45 24.01
CA LYS A 319 12.65 -2.30 22.97
C LYS A 319 12.19 -1.93 21.58
N ALA A 320 11.00 -1.37 21.44
CA ALA A 320 10.50 -1.00 20.14
C ALA A 320 9.46 0.11 20.17
N HIS A 321 9.40 0.85 19.07
CA HIS A 321 8.25 1.70 18.74
C HIS A 321 7.58 1.25 17.45
N GLY A 322 6.25 1.30 17.44
CA GLY A 322 5.41 0.98 16.29
C GLY A 322 4.61 2.19 15.80
N TYR A 323 4.60 2.45 14.50
CA TYR A 323 3.90 3.56 13.86
C TYR A 323 3.02 3.04 12.72
N PHE A 324 1.72 2.89 12.97
CA PHE A 324 0.79 2.25 12.04
C PHE A 324 -0.11 3.29 11.37
N GLY A 325 -0.03 3.37 10.04
CA GLY A 325 -0.70 4.37 9.22
C GLY A 325 -1.17 3.86 7.87
N HIS A 326 -0.93 4.67 6.85
CA HIS A 326 -1.47 4.51 5.50
C HIS A 326 -0.35 4.54 4.46
N ALA A 327 -0.68 4.23 3.20
CA ALA A 327 0.24 4.50 2.10
C ALA A 327 0.60 5.99 2.06
N GLU A 328 -0.37 6.87 2.34
CA GLU A 328 -0.19 8.31 2.47
C GLU A 328 0.68 8.74 3.67
N THR A 329 0.92 7.85 4.64
CA THR A 329 1.91 8.06 5.72
C THR A 329 3.30 7.69 5.24
N LEU A 330 3.43 6.53 4.57
CA LEU A 330 4.73 5.96 4.20
C LEU A 330 5.36 6.63 2.98
N LEU A 331 4.58 6.90 1.92
CA LEU A 331 5.10 7.51 0.68
C LEU A 331 5.89 8.81 0.94
N PRO A 332 5.33 9.83 1.64
CA PRO A 332 6.11 11.03 1.93
C PRO A 332 7.31 10.73 2.83
N LEU A 333 7.17 9.85 3.83
CA LEU A 333 8.23 9.50 4.77
C LEU A 333 9.42 8.85 4.05
N PHE A 334 9.17 7.82 3.24
CA PHE A 334 10.22 7.08 2.52
C PHE A 334 10.89 7.96 1.47
N SER A 335 10.11 8.84 0.84
CA SER A 335 10.63 9.86 -0.07
C SER A 335 11.56 10.82 0.68
N LEU A 336 11.16 11.35 1.85
CA LEU A 336 11.99 12.23 2.69
C LEU A 336 13.27 11.54 3.17
N MET A 337 13.18 10.27 3.59
CA MET A 337 14.31 9.46 4.04
C MET A 337 15.27 9.06 2.92
N ARG A 338 14.92 9.34 1.65
CA ARG A 338 15.69 8.96 0.45
C ARG A 338 15.97 7.46 0.35
N LEU A 339 15.03 6.63 0.80
CA LEU A 339 15.18 5.18 0.72
C LEU A 339 15.32 4.73 -0.75
N PRO A 340 16.12 3.68 -1.04
CA PRO A 340 16.25 3.15 -2.39
C PRO A 340 14.88 2.88 -3.04
N GLY A 341 14.73 3.33 -4.29
CA GLY A 341 13.46 3.20 -5.04
C GLY A 341 12.32 4.12 -4.58
N CYS A 342 12.47 4.88 -3.50
CA CYS A 342 11.41 5.71 -2.92
C CYS A 342 11.52 7.21 -3.24
N TYR A 343 12.64 7.64 -3.83
CA TYR A 343 12.90 9.03 -4.19
C TYR A 343 13.45 9.14 -5.62
N VAL A 344 12.74 9.89 -6.46
CA VAL A 344 13.18 10.27 -7.81
C VAL A 344 12.65 11.67 -8.12
N MET A 345 13.48 12.50 -8.77
CA MET A 345 13.09 13.83 -9.24
C MET A 345 13.03 13.80 -10.76
N THR A 346 11.83 13.70 -11.32
CA THR A 346 11.64 13.61 -12.77
C THR A 346 10.27 14.15 -13.18
N ASP A 347 10.21 14.79 -14.33
CA ASP A 347 9.00 15.20 -15.05
C ASP A 347 8.70 14.30 -16.25
N ASP A 348 9.55 13.31 -16.52
CA ASP A 348 9.32 12.24 -17.49
C ASP A 348 8.46 11.14 -16.86
N PHE A 349 7.15 11.25 -17.09
CA PHE A 349 6.16 10.29 -16.59
C PHE A 349 6.06 9.02 -17.46
N GLU A 350 6.65 9.02 -18.66
CA GLU A 350 6.64 7.85 -19.55
C GLU A 350 7.51 6.72 -18.98
N THR A 351 8.69 7.09 -18.46
CA THR A 351 9.68 6.15 -17.90
C THR A 351 9.64 6.09 -16.37
N LEU A 352 8.69 6.77 -15.72
CA LEU A 352 8.60 6.81 -14.25
C LEU A 352 8.55 5.40 -13.65
N ALA A 353 7.76 4.51 -14.25
CA ALA A 353 7.59 3.14 -13.77
C ALA A 353 8.89 2.31 -13.82
N ASP A 354 9.92 2.73 -14.56
CA ASP A 354 11.21 2.02 -14.59
C ASP A 354 12.02 2.25 -13.31
N ARG A 355 11.71 3.32 -12.56
CA ARG A 355 12.46 3.76 -11.38
C ARG A 355 11.61 3.87 -10.12
N TRP A 356 10.30 4.03 -10.27
CA TRP A 356 9.38 4.30 -9.16
C TRP A 356 8.05 3.57 -9.39
N GLN A 357 7.78 2.58 -8.55
CA GLN A 357 6.59 1.74 -8.64
C GLN A 357 5.90 1.67 -7.28
N VAL A 358 4.65 2.14 -7.21
CA VAL A 358 3.93 2.29 -5.95
C VAL A 358 3.76 0.97 -5.19
N GLN A 359 3.66 -0.17 -5.89
CA GLN A 359 3.51 -1.49 -5.27
C GLN A 359 4.81 -2.07 -4.71
N GLU A 360 5.98 -1.58 -5.14
CA GLU A 360 7.27 -1.97 -4.55
C GLU A 360 7.57 -1.14 -3.29
N ILE A 361 7.00 0.07 -3.20
CA ILE A 361 7.20 1.01 -2.10
C ILE A 361 6.15 0.82 -1.00
N THR A 362 4.88 0.87 -1.40
CA THR A 362 3.72 0.72 -0.51
C THR A 362 2.73 -0.32 -1.03
N PRO A 363 3.07 -1.63 -1.07
CA PRO A 363 2.05 -2.67 -1.13
C PRO A 363 1.14 -2.62 0.12
N LEU A 364 0.09 -3.41 0.19
CA LEU A 364 -0.65 -3.63 1.46
C LEU A 364 0.30 -4.31 2.46
N GLY A 365 0.22 -3.95 3.74
CA GLY A 365 1.17 -4.43 4.76
C GLY A 365 2.59 -3.87 4.61
N ALA A 366 2.80 -2.88 3.73
CA ALA A 366 4.10 -2.23 3.56
C ALA A 366 4.68 -1.75 4.87
N ASN A 367 5.99 -1.94 5.05
CA ASN A 367 6.63 -1.64 6.32
C ASN A 367 8.11 -1.27 6.17
N LEU A 368 8.57 -0.47 7.13
CA LEU A 368 9.96 -0.12 7.35
C LEU A 368 10.36 -0.59 8.75
N ALA A 369 11.35 -1.48 8.82
CA ALA A 369 11.96 -1.91 10.06
C ALA A 369 13.37 -1.33 10.17
N MET A 370 13.61 -0.50 11.16
CA MET A 370 14.93 0.01 11.52
C MET A 370 15.42 -0.71 12.78
N ILE A 371 16.40 -1.59 12.62
CA ILE A 371 16.98 -2.37 13.72
C ILE A 371 18.25 -1.67 14.16
N LEU A 372 18.23 -1.08 15.35
CA LEU A 372 19.42 -0.50 15.97
C LEU A 372 20.23 -1.60 16.65
N LEU A 373 21.54 -1.54 16.43
CA LEU A 373 22.50 -2.56 16.76
C LEU A 373 23.62 -1.95 17.61
N LYS A 374 24.10 -2.67 18.63
CA LYS A 374 25.23 -2.26 19.45
C LYS A 374 26.41 -3.20 19.24
N SER A 375 27.59 -2.63 18.99
CA SER A 375 28.85 -3.37 18.91
C SER A 375 29.43 -3.67 20.30
N PRO A 376 30.40 -4.60 20.42
CA PRO A 376 31.10 -4.86 21.67
C PRO A 376 31.85 -3.63 22.21
N SER A 377 32.33 -2.75 21.31
CA SER A 377 32.97 -1.47 21.67
C SER A 377 31.97 -0.38 22.08
N GLY A 378 30.66 -0.66 22.05
CA GLY A 378 29.60 0.28 22.42
C GLY A 378 29.10 1.18 21.28
N GLY A 379 29.65 1.06 20.07
CA GLY A 379 29.19 1.81 18.90
C GLY A 379 27.78 1.40 18.47
N ILE A 380 26.99 2.37 18.00
CA ILE A 380 25.61 2.16 17.56
C ILE A 380 25.52 2.21 16.04
N TYR A 381 24.87 1.19 15.50
CA TYR A 381 24.64 0.99 14.08
C TYR A 381 23.15 0.77 13.84
N VAL A 382 22.74 0.83 12.58
CA VAL A 382 21.37 0.57 12.15
C VAL A 382 21.39 -0.25 10.88
N SER A 383 20.52 -1.26 10.83
CA SER A 383 20.14 -1.97 9.61
C SER A 383 18.69 -1.62 9.28
N VAL A 384 18.42 -1.30 8.01
CA VAL A 384 17.10 -0.88 7.56
C VAL A 384 16.55 -1.92 6.59
N ARG A 385 15.29 -2.30 6.80
CA ARG A 385 14.56 -3.21 5.93
C ARG A 385 13.29 -2.56 5.42
N LEU A 386 13.14 -2.51 4.11
CA LEU A 386 11.95 -2.02 3.42
C LEU A 386 11.21 -3.23 2.85
N ASN A 387 9.96 -3.43 3.25
CA ASN A 387 9.10 -4.53 2.80
C ASN A 387 9.80 -5.89 2.89
N GLY A 388 10.51 -6.12 4.00
CA GLY A 388 11.18 -7.39 4.29
C GLY A 388 12.51 -7.61 3.58
N CYS A 389 13.03 -6.63 2.83
CA CYS A 389 14.35 -6.71 2.19
C CYS A 389 15.34 -5.74 2.85
N ASN A 390 16.60 -6.15 3.03
CA ASN A 390 17.63 -5.24 3.51
C ASN A 390 17.90 -4.15 2.45
N VAL A 391 17.99 -2.90 2.88
CA VAL A 391 18.31 -1.77 1.98
C VAL A 391 19.54 -1.03 2.45
N CYS A 392 20.18 -0.30 1.54
CA CYS A 392 21.24 0.65 1.86
C CYS A 392 20.61 2.01 2.19
N PRO A 393 20.47 2.39 3.48
CA PRO A 393 19.80 3.64 3.85
C PRO A 393 20.67 4.89 3.57
N LEU A 394 21.98 4.71 3.35
CA LEU A 394 22.90 5.75 2.93
C LEU A 394 23.60 5.36 1.62
N PRO A 395 23.72 6.29 0.65
CA PRO A 395 24.46 6.04 -0.59
C PRO A 395 25.90 5.58 -0.34
N GLY A 396 26.28 4.44 -0.93
CA GLY A 396 27.66 3.93 -0.90
C GLY A 396 28.15 3.36 0.43
N LYS A 397 27.29 3.22 1.46
CA LYS A 397 27.68 2.78 2.81
C LYS A 397 27.27 1.35 3.17
N GLY A 398 26.53 0.66 2.30
CA GLY A 398 26.01 -0.68 2.54
C GLY A 398 24.76 -0.72 3.41
N ALA A 399 24.35 -1.92 3.82
CA ALA A 399 23.07 -2.19 4.51
C ALA A 399 23.13 -2.04 6.05
N VAL A 400 24.33 -1.82 6.62
CA VAL A 400 24.54 -1.54 8.04
C VAL A 400 25.40 -0.29 8.14
N VAL A 401 24.85 0.78 8.73
CA VAL A 401 25.51 2.08 8.83
C VAL A 401 25.53 2.56 10.27
N LYS A 402 26.41 3.52 10.60
CA LYS A 402 26.37 4.14 11.93
C LYS A 402 25.06 4.90 12.10
N TRP A 403 24.44 4.76 13.26
CA TRP A 403 23.17 5.44 13.55
C TRP A 403 23.32 6.96 13.45
N GLU A 404 24.39 7.51 13.99
CA GLU A 404 24.66 8.95 13.97
C GLU A 404 24.84 9.50 12.55
N GLU A 405 25.50 8.75 11.65
CA GLU A 405 25.64 9.16 10.23
C GLU A 405 24.28 9.20 9.53
N LEU A 406 23.40 8.24 9.79
CA LEU A 406 22.06 8.20 9.20
C LEU A 406 21.16 9.32 9.74
N LYS A 407 21.20 9.54 11.05
CA LYS A 407 20.46 10.61 11.73
C LYS A 407 20.85 11.98 11.16
N GLN A 408 22.15 12.28 11.12
CA GLN A 408 22.66 13.55 10.58
C GLN A 408 22.22 13.75 9.13
N TYR A 409 22.31 12.70 8.30
CA TYR A 409 21.86 12.77 6.89
C TYR A 409 20.38 13.19 6.77
N TRP A 410 19.50 12.61 7.59
CA TRP A 410 18.08 12.98 7.58
C TRP A 410 17.83 14.39 8.14
N GLU A 411 18.56 14.80 9.17
CA GLU A 411 18.48 16.16 9.72
C GLU A 411 18.94 17.22 8.70
N ASP A 412 19.98 16.93 7.93
CA ASP A 412 20.47 17.79 6.85
C ASP A 412 19.41 17.92 5.74
N ILE A 413 18.81 16.81 5.30
CA ILE A 413 17.73 16.83 4.30
C ILE A 413 16.54 17.68 4.77
N MET A 414 16.07 17.49 6.01
CA MET A 414 14.98 18.29 6.56
C MET A 414 15.35 19.77 6.62
N SER A 415 16.60 20.09 6.95
CA SER A 415 17.09 21.48 6.99
C SER A 415 17.15 22.13 5.60
N GLU A 416 17.58 21.39 4.57
CA GLU A 416 17.60 21.86 3.18
C GLU A 416 16.20 22.15 2.64
N GLN A 417 15.22 21.29 2.92
CA GLN A 417 13.82 21.48 2.50
C GLN A 417 13.20 22.77 3.06
N ASN A 418 13.58 23.13 4.29
CA ASN A 418 13.12 24.35 4.95
C ASN A 418 13.78 25.60 4.35
N ARG A 419 15.07 25.55 3.98
CA ARG A 419 15.79 26.67 3.33
C ARG A 419 15.28 26.97 1.92
N GLY A 420 15.01 25.95 1.11
CA GLY A 420 14.50 26.11 -0.27
C GLY A 420 13.11 26.76 -0.35
N SER A 421 12.35 26.78 0.76
CA SER A 421 11.03 27.42 0.82
C SER A 421 11.11 28.94 1.06
N SER A 422 12.17 29.43 1.70
CA SER A 422 12.38 30.87 1.94
C SER A 422 12.64 31.62 0.64
N THR A 423 13.42 31.03 -0.26
CA THR A 423 13.75 31.62 -1.58
C THR A 423 12.61 31.55 -2.59
N LEU A 424 11.73 30.55 -2.48
CA LEU A 424 10.51 30.47 -3.31
C LEU A 424 9.42 31.44 -2.85
N LEU A 425 9.29 31.72 -1.55
CA LEU A 425 8.34 32.73 -1.05
C LEU A 425 8.75 34.17 -1.41
N GLU A 426 10.05 34.49 -1.44
CA GLU A 426 10.54 35.82 -1.86
C GLU A 426 10.34 36.07 -3.37
N SER A 427 10.40 35.04 -4.21
CA SER A 427 10.21 35.20 -5.66
C SER A 427 8.75 35.28 -6.11
N VAL A 428 7.80 34.85 -5.27
CA VAL A 428 6.35 34.95 -5.53
C VAL A 428 5.76 36.26 -5.02
N CYS A 429 6.35 36.91 -4.01
CA CYS A 429 5.94 38.24 -3.56
C CYS A 429 6.47 39.41 -4.42
N LEU A 430 7.30 39.13 -5.42
CA LEU A 430 7.92 40.12 -6.32
C LEU A 430 7.46 39.99 -7.79
N ARG A 431 6.32 39.34 -8.06
CA ARG A 431 5.71 39.31 -9.40
C ARG A 431 4.23 39.66 -9.38
#